data_AF-A0A2A2TA25-F1
#
_entry.id   AF-A0A2A2TA25-F1
#
_cell.length_a   1.000
_cell.length_b   1.000
_cell.length_c   1.000
_cell.angle_alpha   90.00
_cell.angle_beta   90.00
_cell.angle_gamma   90.00
#
_symmetry.space_group_name_H-M   'P 1'
#
loop_
_entity.id
_entity.type
_entity.pdbx_description
1 polymer ?
#
loop_
_entity_poly.entity_id
_entity_poly.type
_entity_poly.pdbx_seq_one_letter_code
_entity_poly.pdbx_strand_id
1 'polypeptide(L)'
;MLKVTPWTLLGLPRFLEAEGARYFKGMNLPFTLKDMRHAWAIRTLIFELDISWAARMMGHSVEIHSRVYHHWISQKQMLAAHNKAIANTSRPRPPIIEPSSPTFDHSQYTDEDDVFCLDGDLDS
;
A
#
# COMPACT_ATOMS: atom_id res chain seq x y z
N MET A 1 -9.85 35.34 -1.70
CA MET A 1 -10.55 34.44 -0.78
C MET A 1 -10.83 33.13 -1.51
N LEU A 2 -9.88 32.19 -1.46
CA LEU A 2 -9.97 30.90 -2.16
C LEU A 2 -10.89 29.98 -1.36
N LYS A 3 -12.04 29.64 -1.93
CA LYS A 3 -12.98 28.68 -1.34
C LYS A 3 -12.41 27.28 -1.56
N VAL A 4 -11.70 26.76 -0.55
CA VAL A 4 -11.44 25.32 -0.42
C VAL A 4 -12.78 24.64 -0.20
N THR A 5 -13.32 24.00 -1.23
CA THR A 5 -14.50 23.14 -1.08
C THR A 5 -14.08 21.85 -0.39
N PRO A 6 -14.77 21.43 0.68
CA PRO A 6 -14.51 20.15 1.33
C PRO A 6 -14.73 19.00 0.34
N TRP A 7 -13.80 18.05 0.32
CA TRP A 7 -13.73 16.93 -0.63
C TRP A 7 -14.87 15.89 -0.48
N THR A 8 -15.97 16.22 0.17
CA THR A 8 -16.94 15.26 0.71
C THR A 8 -18.37 15.38 0.17
N LEU A 9 -18.65 16.24 -0.82
CA LEU A 9 -20.04 16.48 -1.28
C LEU A 9 -20.40 16.02 -2.70
N LEU A 10 -19.56 15.23 -3.36
CA LEU A 10 -19.95 14.54 -4.59
C LEU A 10 -19.48 13.10 -4.48
N GLY A 11 -20.42 12.16 -4.31
CA GLY A 11 -20.13 10.73 -4.34
C GLY A 11 -19.50 10.31 -5.67
N LEU A 12 -18.18 10.47 -5.80
CA LEU A 12 -17.44 10.14 -7.00
C LEU A 12 -16.33 9.13 -6.70
N PRO A 13 -16.64 7.83 -6.57
CA PRO A 13 -15.58 6.82 -6.52
C PRO A 13 -15.36 6.10 -7.86
N ARG A 14 -15.93 6.55 -9.00
CA ARG A 14 -15.80 5.79 -10.26
C ARG A 14 -15.73 6.55 -11.58
N PHE A 15 -16.21 7.80 -11.65
CA PHE A 15 -16.32 8.51 -12.94
C PHE A 15 -15.02 9.17 -13.40
N LEU A 16 -14.11 9.50 -12.49
CA LEU A 16 -12.87 10.22 -12.86
C LEU A 16 -11.86 9.34 -13.62
N GLU A 17 -11.85 8.03 -13.37
CA GLU A 17 -10.89 7.13 -14.01
C GLU A 17 -11.22 6.84 -15.48
N ALA A 18 -12.50 6.62 -15.77
CA ALA A 18 -12.98 6.34 -17.12
C ALA A 18 -12.84 7.55 -18.04
N GLU A 19 -13.13 8.75 -17.52
CA GLU A 19 -13.02 9.99 -18.29
C GLU A 19 -11.54 10.35 -18.55
N GLY A 20 -10.67 10.16 -17.55
CA GLY A 20 -9.24 10.30 -17.74
C GLY A 20 -8.69 9.33 -18.80
N ALA A 21 -9.12 8.07 -18.78
CA ALA A 21 -8.68 7.09 -19.78
C ALA A 21 -9.14 7.48 -21.21
N ARG A 22 -10.38 7.98 -21.35
CA ARG A 22 -10.89 8.51 -22.63
C ARG A 22 -10.10 9.72 -23.12
N TYR A 23 -9.80 10.65 -22.22
CA TYR A 23 -9.00 11.84 -22.54
C TYR A 23 -7.61 11.45 -23.06
N PHE A 24 -6.92 10.51 -22.38
CA PHE A 24 -5.62 10.01 -22.82
C PHE A 24 -5.66 9.29 -24.16
N LYS A 25 -6.74 8.56 -24.45
CA LYS A 25 -6.94 7.91 -25.76
C LYS A 25 -7.02 8.94 -26.90
N GLY A 26 -7.53 10.14 -26.65
CA GLY A 26 -7.63 11.21 -27.63
C GLY A 26 -6.32 11.96 -27.91
N MET A 27 -5.30 11.81 -27.06
CA MET A 27 -4.07 12.62 -27.11
C MET A 27 -2.93 12.03 -27.95
N ASN A 28 -3.11 10.85 -28.58
CA ASN A 28 -2.09 10.17 -29.39
C ASN A 28 -0.69 10.09 -28.72
N LEU A 29 -0.67 9.82 -27.41
CA LEU A 29 0.56 9.67 -26.63
C LEU A 29 1.10 8.24 -26.75
N PRO A 30 2.43 8.03 -26.64
CA PRO A 30 3.02 6.68 -26.68
C PRO A 30 2.77 5.88 -25.39
N PHE A 31 2.04 6.44 -24.43
CA PHE A 31 1.72 5.82 -23.15
C PHE A 31 0.26 6.12 -22.77
N THR A 32 -0.31 5.22 -21.98
CA THR A 32 -1.68 5.30 -21.49
C THR A 32 -1.74 5.85 -20.07
N LEU A 33 -2.94 6.23 -19.62
CA LEU A 33 -3.16 6.63 -18.23
C LEU A 33 -2.78 5.51 -17.24
N LYS A 34 -2.93 4.24 -17.63
CA LYS A 34 -2.53 3.09 -16.79
C LYS A 34 -1.02 3.06 -16.59
N ASP A 35 -0.25 3.38 -17.63
CA ASP A 35 1.21 3.43 -17.57
C ASP A 35 1.67 4.55 -16.63
N MET A 36 0.96 5.68 -16.61
CA MET A 36 1.23 6.75 -15.63
C MET A 36 0.94 6.31 -14.19
N ARG A 37 -0.19 5.63 -13.96
CA ARG A 37 -0.53 5.12 -12.62
C ARG A 37 0.47 4.06 -12.15
N HIS A 38 0.97 3.26 -13.07
CA HIS A 38 2.05 2.32 -12.81
C HIS A 38 3.37 3.05 -12.46
N ALA A 39 3.76 4.05 -13.24
CA ALA A 39 4.94 4.86 -12.97
C ALA A 39 4.86 5.61 -11.63
N TRP A 40 3.65 6.04 -11.22
CA TRP A 40 3.41 6.61 -9.91
C TRP A 40 3.69 5.60 -8.78
N ALA A 41 3.07 4.42 -8.82
CA ALA A 41 3.24 3.39 -7.80
C ALA A 41 4.70 2.94 -7.63
N ILE A 42 5.45 2.80 -8.72
CA ILE A 42 6.89 2.51 -8.68
C ILE A 42 7.66 3.64 -8.00
N ARG A 43 7.36 4.88 -8.38
CA ARG A 43 8.10 6.05 -7.92
C ARG A 43 7.87 6.30 -6.43
N THR A 44 6.66 6.08 -5.94
CA THR A 44 6.35 6.16 -4.50
C THR A 44 7.13 5.12 -3.69
N LEU A 45 7.29 3.91 -4.21
CA LEU A 45 8.13 2.88 -3.58
C LEU A 45 9.60 3.31 -3.49
N ILE A 46 10.16 3.86 -4.58
CA ILE A 46 11.56 4.33 -4.62
C ILE A 46 11.80 5.51 -3.66
N PHE A 47 10.82 6.39 -3.54
CA PHE A 47 10.87 7.54 -2.63
C PHE A 47 10.47 7.20 -1.18
N GLU A 48 10.19 5.92 -0.87
CA GLU A 48 9.77 5.48 0.46
C GLU A 48 8.50 6.18 0.95
N LEU A 49 7.63 6.59 0.01
CA LEU A 49 6.30 7.07 0.37
C LEU A 49 5.45 5.85 0.76
N ASP A 50 4.83 5.94 1.93
CA ASP A 50 3.93 4.92 2.41
C ASP A 50 2.79 4.63 1.39
N ILE A 51 2.50 3.35 1.23
CA ILE A 51 1.54 2.83 0.25
C ILE A 51 0.12 3.38 0.49
N SER A 52 -0.22 3.71 1.74
CA SER A 52 -1.53 4.26 2.09
C SER A 52 -1.67 5.69 1.58
N TRP A 53 -0.61 6.49 1.66
CA TRP A 53 -0.57 7.82 1.06
C TRP A 53 -0.58 7.74 -0.47
N ALA A 54 0.19 6.81 -1.06
CA ALA A 54 0.22 6.61 -2.50
C ALA A 54 -1.17 6.20 -3.06
N ALA A 55 -1.89 5.32 -2.35
CA ALA A 55 -3.25 4.90 -2.68
C ALA A 55 -4.26 6.04 -2.57
N ARG A 56 -4.21 6.79 -1.46
CA ARG A 56 -5.08 7.94 -1.22
C ARG A 56 -4.92 9.03 -2.27
N MET A 57 -3.70 9.30 -2.72
CA MET A 57 -3.44 10.27 -3.80
C MET A 57 -4.00 9.84 -5.16
N MET A 58 -4.19 8.53 -5.38
CA MET A 58 -4.85 8.01 -6.59
C MET A 58 -6.36 7.82 -6.43
N GLY A 59 -6.92 8.16 -5.27
CA GLY A 59 -8.36 8.12 -5.00
C GLY A 59 -8.94 6.72 -4.80
N HIS A 60 -8.12 5.74 -4.39
CA HIS A 60 -8.59 4.37 -4.13
C HIS A 60 -7.99 3.79 -2.85
N SER A 61 -8.54 2.64 -2.41
CA SER A 61 -8.08 1.95 -1.21
C SER A 61 -6.69 1.35 -1.38
N VAL A 62 -6.04 1.08 -0.24
CA VAL A 62 -4.75 0.37 -0.18
C VAL A 62 -4.88 -1.03 -0.79
N GLU A 63 -5.98 -1.74 -0.51
CA GLU A 63 -6.24 -3.04 -1.09
C GLU A 63 -6.28 -3.00 -2.63
N ILE A 64 -6.97 -2.02 -3.21
CA ILE A 64 -6.98 -1.83 -4.67
C ILE A 64 -5.58 -1.45 -5.18
N HIS A 65 -4.86 -0.58 -4.47
CA HIS A 65 -3.50 -0.20 -4.82
C HIS A 65 -2.57 -1.42 -4.87
N SER A 66 -2.55 -2.20 -3.79
CA SER A 66 -1.74 -3.40 -3.66
C SER A 66 -2.15 -4.43 -4.71
N ARG A 67 -3.45 -4.74 -4.87
CA ARG A 67 -3.92 -5.73 -5.85
C ARG A 67 -3.55 -5.36 -7.29
N VAL A 68 -3.68 -4.09 -7.66
CA VAL A 68 -3.43 -3.63 -9.03
C VAL A 68 -1.93 -3.52 -9.33
N TYR A 69 -1.11 -3.10 -8.37
CA TYR A 69 0.29 -2.77 -8.62
C TYR A 69 1.32 -3.75 -8.05
N HIS A 70 0.99 -4.61 -7.07
CA HIS A 70 1.95 -5.57 -6.49
C HIS A 70 2.58 -6.48 -7.55
N HIS A 71 1.79 -6.96 -8.51
CA HIS A 71 2.30 -7.85 -9.57
C HIS A 71 3.39 -7.19 -10.42
N TRP A 72 3.44 -5.86 -10.45
CA TRP A 72 4.32 -5.10 -11.31
C TRP A 72 5.53 -4.53 -10.57
N ILE A 73 5.69 -4.85 -9.28
CA ILE A 73 6.91 -4.56 -8.53
C ILE A 73 7.94 -5.65 -8.86
N SER A 74 8.93 -5.27 -9.67
CA SER A 74 10.02 -6.16 -10.04
C SER A 74 10.98 -6.44 -8.89
N GLN A 75 11.65 -7.58 -8.91
CA GLN A 75 12.74 -7.90 -7.97
C GLN A 75 13.83 -6.81 -7.92
N LYS A 76 14.11 -6.17 -9.06
CA LYS A 76 15.06 -5.05 -9.15
C LYS A 76 14.63 -3.87 -8.29
N GLN A 77 13.33 -3.52 -8.30
CA GLN A 77 12.79 -2.42 -7.50
C GLN A 77 12.79 -2.76 -6.02
N MET A 78 12.42 -4.01 -5.66
CA MET A 78 12.50 -4.48 -4.27
C MET A 78 13.93 -4.43 -3.74
N LEU A 79 14.91 -4.91 -4.52
CA LEU A 79 16.32 -4.88 -4.13
C LEU A 79 16.84 -3.45 -3.98
N ALA A 80 16.47 -2.53 -4.87
CA ALA A 80 16.86 -1.13 -4.76
C ALA A 80 16.29 -0.46 -3.50
N ALA A 81 15.01 -0.68 -3.20
CA ALA A 81 14.37 -0.18 -1.97
C ALA A 81 15.02 -0.80 -0.72
N HIS A 82 15.27 -2.11 -0.74
CA HIS A 82 15.95 -2.83 0.34
C HIS A 82 17.36 -2.29 0.60
N ASN A 83 18.17 -2.13 -0.45
CA ASN A 83 19.53 -1.61 -0.32
C ASN A 83 19.54 -0.19 0.25
N LYS A 84 18.59 0.65 -0.18
CA LYS A 84 18.42 2.00 0.36
C LYS A 84 18.02 2.00 1.84
N ALA A 85 17.11 1.10 2.22
CA ALA A 85 16.69 0.92 3.61
C ALA A 85 17.82 0.39 4.52
N ILE A 86 18.68 -0.51 4.02
CA ILE A 86 19.87 -0.99 4.76
C ILE A 86 20.93 0.11 4.87
N ALA A 87 21.13 0.90 3.81
CA ALA A 87 22.09 2.00 3.83
C ALA A 87 21.67 3.15 4.78
N ASN A 88 20.41 3.19 5.20
CA ASN A 88 19.91 4.22 6.10
C ASN A 88 20.45 4.03 7.53
N THR A 89 21.33 4.93 7.96
CA THR A 89 21.97 4.91 9.29
C THR A 89 21.02 5.22 10.44
N SER A 90 19.85 5.80 10.16
CA SER A 90 18.81 6.10 11.15
C SER A 90 17.88 4.92 11.47
N ARG A 91 18.08 3.77 10.80
CA ARG A 91 17.27 2.58 11.03
C ARG A 91 17.36 2.15 12.50
N PRO A 92 16.21 1.95 13.20
CA PRO A 92 16.23 1.46 14.57
C PRO A 92 16.89 0.08 14.60
N ARG A 93 17.83 -0.09 15.53
CA ARG A 93 18.47 -1.40 15.74
C ARG A 93 17.45 -2.35 16.34
N PRO A 94 17.49 -3.65 15.97
CA PRO A 94 16.69 -4.63 16.67
C PRO A 94 17.00 -4.56 18.17
N PRO A 95 15.99 -4.70 19.04
CA PRO A 95 16.21 -4.69 20.47
C PRO A 95 17.21 -5.80 20.83
N ILE A 96 18.25 -5.43 21.55
CA ILE A 96 19.23 -6.38 22.08
C ILE A 96 18.53 -7.06 23.26
N ILE A 97 18.15 -8.31 23.08
CA ILE A 97 17.66 -9.14 24.19
C ILE A 97 18.90 -9.51 25.00
N GLU A 98 19.14 -8.80 26.09
CA GLU A 98 20.13 -9.22 27.08
C GLU A 98 19.75 -10.64 27.55
N PRO A 99 20.69 -11.55 27.80
CA PRO A 99 20.39 -12.93 28.23
C PRO A 99 19.65 -13.01 29.58
N SER A 100 19.55 -11.88 30.31
CA SER A 100 18.77 -11.71 31.55
C SER A 100 17.40 -11.05 31.35
N SER A 101 17.07 -10.60 30.14
CA SER A 101 15.71 -10.16 29.84
C SER A 101 14.78 -11.36 29.96
N PRO A 102 13.59 -11.22 30.55
CA PRO A 102 12.63 -12.30 30.58
C PRO A 102 12.39 -12.73 29.14
N THR A 103 12.84 -13.94 28.80
CA THR A 103 12.54 -14.55 27.52
C THR A 103 11.03 -14.47 27.38
N PHE A 104 10.58 -13.90 26.26
CA PHE A 104 9.15 -13.84 25.95
C PHE A 104 8.57 -15.23 26.17
N ASP A 105 7.75 -15.36 27.22
CA ASP A 105 7.33 -16.65 27.73
C ASP A 105 6.20 -17.15 26.85
N HIS A 106 6.59 -17.94 25.85
CA HIS A 106 5.66 -18.59 24.94
C HIS A 106 4.71 -19.57 25.66
N SER A 107 4.95 -19.91 26.93
CA SER A 107 4.02 -20.76 27.71
C SER A 107 2.79 -20.00 28.21
N GLN A 108 2.78 -18.67 28.13
CA GLN A 108 1.63 -17.82 28.51
C GLN A 108 0.59 -17.72 27.39
N TYR A 109 0.94 -18.14 26.17
CA TYR A 109 0.03 -18.25 25.06
C TYR A 109 -0.34 -19.72 24.90
N THR A 110 -1.34 -20.16 25.68
CA THR A 110 -1.97 -21.45 25.45
C THR A 110 -2.79 -21.36 24.18
N ASP A 111 -2.68 -22.35 23.29
CA ASP A 111 -3.47 -22.50 22.05
C ASP A 111 -5.01 -22.49 22.26
N GLU A 112 -5.47 -22.37 23.51
CA GLU A 112 -6.87 -22.38 23.92
C GLU A 112 -7.58 -21.01 23.73
N ASP A 113 -6.84 -19.90 23.64
CA ASP A 113 -7.44 -18.55 23.52
C ASP A 113 -7.57 -18.07 22.06
N ASP A 114 -6.99 -18.81 21.10
CA ASP A 114 -7.00 -18.49 19.67
C ASP A 114 -7.91 -19.43 18.85
N VAL A 115 -8.89 -20.05 19.50
CA VAL A 115 -10.11 -20.49 18.81
C VAL A 115 -10.90 -19.25 18.45
N PHE A 116 -10.46 -18.56 17.40
CA PHE A 116 -11.33 -17.72 16.61
C PHE A 116 -12.46 -18.64 16.16
N CYS A 117 -13.66 -18.45 16.71
CA CYS A 117 -14.86 -19.13 16.23
C CYS A 117 -14.92 -18.95 14.71
N LEU A 118 -14.53 -19.99 13.98
CA LEU A 118 -15.06 -20.24 12.65
C LEU A 118 -16.51 -20.65 12.89
N ASP A 119 -17.37 -19.68 13.24
CA ASP A 119 -18.80 -19.81 13.12
C ASP A 119 -19.10 -19.87 11.62
N GLY A 120 -18.82 -21.04 11.05
CA GLY A 120 -19.34 -21.48 9.79
C GLY A 120 -20.81 -21.76 10.00
N ASP A 121 -21.63 -20.71 9.89
CA ASP A 121 -23.00 -20.82 9.42
C ASP A 121 -22.96 -21.41 8.00
N LEU A 122 -22.84 -22.74 7.93
CA LEU A 122 -23.31 -23.54 6.80
C LEU A 122 -24.82 -23.67 6.98
N ASP A 123 -25.57 -22.69 6.49
CA ASP A 123 -27.00 -22.88 6.29
C ASP A 123 -27.26 -23.68 4.99
N SER A 124 -27.93 -24.82 5.21
CA SER A 124 -28.86 -25.58 4.36
C SER A 124 -28.54 -25.79 2.87
#